data_AF-A0A392MZI7-F1
#
_entry.id   AF-A0A392MZI7-F1
#
_cell.length_a   1.000
_cell.length_b   1.000
_cell.length_c   1.000
_cell.angle_alpha   90.00
_cell.angle_beta   90.00
_cell.angle_gamma   90.00
#
_symmetry.space_group_name_H-M   'P 1'
#
loop_
_entity.id
_entity.type
_entity.pdbx_description
1 polymer ?
#
loop_
_entity_poly.entity_id
_entity_poly.type
_entity_poly.pdbx_seq_one_letter_code
_entity_poly.pdbx_strand_id
1 'polypeptide(L)'
;MLWKPVPPVYPRLIQQVPEGLTLKEATEMRQKGRTLPPICKLGKNGVYFQLVNNVREAFEECELVRVNCQGLNKSDYRKIGAKLR
;
A
#
# COMPACT_ATOMS: atom_id res chain seq x y z
N MET A 1 -25.38 -33.88 -8.79
CA MET A 1 -24.35 -33.11 -8.08
C MET A 1 -23.81 -32.07 -9.04
N LEU A 2 -23.97 -30.77 -8.75
CA LEU A 2 -23.46 -29.69 -9.61
C LEU A 2 -21.96 -29.58 -9.40
N TRP A 3 -21.14 -30.11 -10.31
CA TRP A 3 -19.71 -29.83 -10.30
C TRP A 3 -19.52 -28.34 -10.50
N LYS A 4 -19.02 -27.65 -9.47
CA LYS A 4 -18.60 -26.25 -9.57
C LYS A 4 -17.07 -26.26 -9.65
N PRO A 5 -16.46 -25.61 -10.66
CA PRO A 5 -15.01 -25.47 -10.69
C PRO A 5 -14.53 -24.72 -9.45
N VAL A 6 -13.33 -25.06 -8.99
CA VAL A 6 -12.68 -24.29 -7.92
C VAL A 6 -12.55 -22.84 -8.39
N PRO A 7 -12.99 -21.84 -7.59
CA PRO A 7 -12.89 -20.46 -8.00
C PRO A 7 -11.42 -20.10 -8.25
N PRO A 8 -11.12 -19.32 -9.31
CA PRO A 8 -9.75 -18.91 -9.58
C PRO A 8 -9.19 -18.11 -8.39
N VAL A 9 -7.97 -18.43 -7.99
CA VAL A 9 -7.26 -17.71 -6.92
C VAL A 9 -6.58 -16.50 -7.53
N TYR A 10 -7.12 -15.31 -7.28
CA TYR A 10 -6.51 -14.06 -7.73
C TYR A 10 -5.33 -13.67 -6.83
N PRO A 11 -4.20 -13.20 -7.42
CA PRO A 11 -3.06 -12.72 -6.64
C PRO A 11 -3.47 -11.51 -5.79
N ARG A 12 -2.88 -11.39 -4.59
CA ARG A 12 -3.14 -10.26 -3.70
C ARG A 12 -2.48 -9.01 -4.27
N LEU A 13 -3.19 -7.88 -4.24
CA LEU A 13 -2.66 -6.59 -4.68
C LEU A 13 -1.41 -6.18 -3.89
N ILE A 14 -1.40 -6.41 -2.58
CA ILE A 14 -0.23 -6.20 -1.72
C ILE A 14 0.33 -7.58 -1.41
N GLN A 15 1.51 -7.87 -1.96
CA GLN A 15 2.22 -9.11 -1.69
C GLN A 15 2.80 -9.11 -0.26
N GLN A 16 2.90 -10.30 0.35
CA GLN A 16 3.50 -10.44 1.67
C GLN A 16 5.00 -10.14 1.64
N VAL A 17 5.66 -10.50 0.54
CA VAL A 17 7.05 -10.16 0.24
C VAL A 17 7.03 -9.52 -1.13
N PRO A 18 7.43 -8.24 -1.25
CA PRO A 18 7.59 -7.64 -2.57
C PRO A 18 8.75 -8.33 -3.30
N GLU A 19 8.67 -8.36 -4.63
CA GLU A 19 9.74 -8.91 -5.47
C GLU A 19 11.07 -8.20 -5.16
N GLY A 20 12.14 -8.98 -4.97
CA GLY A 20 13.48 -8.47 -4.66
C GLY A 20 13.81 -8.29 -3.18
N LEU A 21 12.87 -8.52 -2.25
CA LEU A 21 13.16 -8.52 -0.81
C LEU A 21 13.02 -9.91 -0.19
N THR A 22 13.73 -10.14 0.91
CA THR A 22 13.47 -11.30 1.79
C THR A 22 12.35 -11.01 2.78
N LEU A 23 11.78 -12.06 3.37
CA LEU A 23 10.74 -11.94 4.42
C LEU A 23 11.21 -11.06 5.60
N LYS A 24 12.47 -11.21 6.01
CA LYS A 24 13.04 -10.49 7.16
C LYS A 24 13.16 -9.01 6.87
N GLU A 25 13.78 -8.64 5.75
CA GLU A 25 13.92 -7.25 5.32
C GLU A 25 12.55 -6.58 5.14
N ALA A 26 11.59 -7.27 4.53
CA ALA A 26 10.24 -6.76 4.38
C ALA A 26 9.53 -6.54 5.74
N THR A 27 9.80 -7.37 6.75
CA THR A 27 9.26 -7.15 8.11
C THR A 27 9.94 -5.98 8.81
N GLU A 28 11.25 -5.82 8.67
CA GLU A 28 12.02 -4.71 9.25
C GLU A 28 11.58 -3.37 8.62
N MET A 29 11.42 -3.32 7.30
CA MET A 29 10.89 -2.13 6.61
C MET A 29 9.50 -1.75 7.12
N ARG A 30 8.61 -2.72 7.36
CA ARG A 30 7.29 -2.44 7.94
C ARG A 30 7.36 -1.91 9.36
N GLN A 31 8.32 -2.38 10.17
CA GLN A 31 8.54 -1.88 11.52
C GLN A 31 9.05 -0.44 11.48
N LYS A 32 10.07 -0.15 10.66
CA LYS A 32 10.58 1.21 10.40
C LYS A 32 9.46 2.14 9.91
N GLY A 33 8.61 1.67 9.01
CA GLY A 33 7.48 2.45 8.49
C GLY A 33 6.44 2.84 9.56
N ARG A 34 6.34 2.10 10.67
CA ARG A 34 5.42 2.45 11.78
C ARG A 34 5.95 3.56 12.67
N THR A 35 7.26 3.79 12.71
CA THR A 35 7.85 4.89 13.49
C THR A 35 7.99 6.16 12.66
N LEU A 36 8.05 6.04 11.33
CA LEU A 36 8.16 7.20 10.44
C LEU A 36 6.93 8.14 10.54
N PRO A 37 7.17 9.47 10.46
CA PRO A 37 6.09 10.44 10.32
C PRO A 37 5.42 10.30 8.96
N PRO A 38 4.08 10.43 8.88
CA PRO A 38 3.38 10.38 7.60
C PRO A 38 3.57 11.68 6.81
N ILE A 39 3.75 11.57 5.50
CA ILE A 39 3.90 12.73 4.60
C ILE A 39 2.61 13.53 4.49
N CYS A 40 1.50 12.81 4.34
CA CYS A 40 0.19 13.43 4.20
C CYS A 40 -0.89 12.55 4.83
N LYS A 41 -2.01 13.20 5.19
CA LYS A 41 -3.24 12.54 5.62
C LYS A 41 -4.25 12.57 4.49
N LEU A 42 -4.73 11.38 4.11
CA LEU A 42 -5.76 11.24 3.11
C LEU A 42 -7.13 11.61 3.69
N GLY A 43 -7.83 12.52 3.02
CA GLY A 43 -9.18 12.95 3.39
C GLY A 43 -10.25 11.94 2.95
N LYS A 44 -11.38 11.91 3.68
CA LYS A 44 -12.52 11.00 3.42
C LYS A 44 -13.13 11.14 2.01
N ASN A 45 -12.90 12.26 1.34
CA ASN A 45 -13.50 12.58 0.05
C ASN A 45 -12.83 11.86 -1.13
N GLY A 46 -11.76 11.08 -0.92
CA GLY A 46 -11.18 10.25 -1.98
C GLY A 46 -10.39 11.00 -3.07
N VAL A 47 -10.34 12.34 -3.02
CA VAL A 47 -9.60 13.16 -3.98
C VAL A 47 -8.12 13.15 -3.60
N TYR A 48 -7.37 12.27 -4.26
CA TYR A 48 -5.93 12.10 -4.08
C TYR A 48 -5.18 12.47 -5.36
N PHE A 49 -5.39 13.70 -5.86
CA PHE A 49 -4.85 14.15 -7.14
C PHE A 49 -3.31 14.20 -7.13
N GLN A 50 -2.70 14.76 -6.09
CA GLN A 50 -1.24 14.92 -5.98
C GLN A 50 -0.54 13.76 -5.26
N LEU A 51 -1.26 12.74 -4.80
CA LEU A 51 -0.68 11.68 -3.96
C LEU A 51 0.49 10.96 -4.64
N VAL A 52 0.37 10.66 -5.93
CA VAL A 52 1.43 9.95 -6.67
C VAL A 52 2.68 10.80 -6.80
N ASN A 53 2.53 12.10 -7.08
CA ASN A 53 3.66 13.02 -7.21
C ASN A 53 4.36 13.20 -5.87
N ASN A 54 3.62 13.44 -4.79
CA ASN A 54 4.19 13.60 -3.45
C ASN A 54 4.92 12.34 -2.98
N VAL A 55 4.41 11.15 -3.32
CA VAL A 55 5.09 9.90 -2.98
C VAL A 55 6.38 9.73 -3.80
N ARG A 56 6.37 10.10 -5.08
CA ARG A 56 7.58 10.04 -5.93
C ARG A 56 8.66 11.01 -5.44
N GLU A 57 8.30 12.26 -5.20
CA GLU A 57 9.22 13.27 -4.65
C GLU A 57 9.81 12.81 -3.31
N ALA A 58 8.98 12.25 -2.44
CA ALA A 58 9.47 11.74 -1.16
C ALA A 58 10.40 10.53 -1.27
N PHE A 59 10.27 9.72 -2.32
CA PHE A 59 11.19 8.62 -2.58
C PHE A 59 12.57 9.10 -3.06
N GLU A 60 12.72 10.36 -3.49
CA GLU A 60 14.02 10.93 -3.83
C GLU A 60 14.86 11.18 -2.56
N GLU A 61 14.21 11.53 -1.44
CA GLU A 61 14.88 11.83 -0.18
C GLU A 61 14.82 10.68 0.85
N CYS A 62 13.76 9.86 0.80
CA CYS A 62 13.49 8.81 1.79
C CYS A 62 13.35 7.44 1.13
N GLU A 63 14.03 6.44 1.68
CA GLU A 63 13.90 5.04 1.24
C GLU A 63 12.52 4.43 1.54
N LEU A 64 11.78 5.02 2.49
CA LEU A 64 10.48 4.51 2.92
C LEU A 64 9.52 5.66 3.20
N VAL A 65 8.31 5.52 2.64
CA VAL A 65 7.26 6.53 2.74
C VAL A 65 6.07 6.00 3.55
N ARG A 66 5.57 6.82 4.48
CA ARG A 66 4.32 6.56 5.19
C ARG A 66 3.22 7.52 4.76
N VAL A 67 2.05 6.96 4.44
CA VAL A 67 0.83 7.73 4.15
C VAL A 67 -0.19 7.48 5.27
N ASN A 68 -0.77 8.54 5.83
CA ASN A 68 -1.79 8.41 6.85
C ASN A 68 -3.17 8.23 6.18
N CYS A 69 -3.69 7.01 6.28
CA CYS A 69 -4.99 6.63 5.72
C CYS A 69 -6.09 6.48 6.80
N GLN A 70 -5.87 7.00 8.03
CA GLN A 70 -6.83 6.88 9.13
C GLN A 70 -8.19 7.49 8.77
N GLY A 71 -9.27 6.72 9.04
CA GLY A 71 -10.65 7.15 8.78
C GLY A 71 -11.16 6.83 7.38
N LEU A 72 -10.38 6.12 6.55
CA LEU A 72 -10.83 5.54 5.28
C LEU A 72 -11.37 4.12 5.45
N ASN A 73 -12.19 3.70 4.50
CA ASN A 73 -12.69 2.33 4.47
C ASN A 73 -11.60 1.36 4.00
N LYS A 74 -11.69 0.10 4.43
CA LYS A 74 -10.73 -0.96 4.05
C LYS A 74 -10.65 -1.18 2.54
N SER A 75 -11.76 -0.95 1.82
CA SER A 75 -11.83 -1.02 0.35
C SER A 75 -10.97 0.05 -0.32
N ASP A 76 -10.87 1.24 0.27
CA ASP A 76 -10.14 2.35 -0.32
C ASP A 76 -8.63 2.17 -0.21
N TYR A 77 -8.14 1.45 0.82
CA TYR A 77 -6.72 1.07 0.89
C TYR A 77 -6.27 0.26 -0.33
N ARG A 78 -7.14 -0.61 -0.87
CA ARG A 78 -6.83 -1.36 -2.09
C ARG A 78 -6.80 -0.43 -3.31
N LYS A 79 -7.73 0.51 -3.42
CA LYS A 79 -7.74 1.49 -4.53
C LYS A 79 -6.49 2.37 -4.52
N ILE A 80 -6.07 2.82 -3.32
CA ILE A 80 -4.86 3.61 -3.14
C ILE A 80 -3.62 2.79 -3.52
N GLY A 81 -3.52 1.55 -3.02
CA GLY A 81 -2.42 0.65 -3.39
C GLY A 81 -2.35 0.39 -4.90
N ALA A 82 -3.50 0.26 -5.58
CA ALA A 82 -3.54 0.08 -7.03
C ALA A 82 -3.11 1.33 -7.81
N LYS A 83 -3.30 2.53 -7.23
CA LYS A 83 -2.89 3.79 -7.83
C LYS A 83 -1.41 4.12 -7.62
N LEU A 84 -0.81 3.56 -6.56
CA LEU A 84 0.61 3.73 -6.22
C LEU A 84 1.52 2.66 -6.82
N ARG A 85 0.95 1.63 -7.43
CA ARG A 85 1.69 0.64 -8.21
C ARG A 85 2.17 1.27 -9.52
#